data_AF-A0A6P3I4D2-F1
#
_entry.id   AF-A0A6P3I4D2-F1
#
_cell.length_a   1.000
_cell.length_b   1.000
_cell.length_c   1.000
_cell.angle_alpha   90.00
_cell.angle_beta   90.00
_cell.angle_gamma   90.00
#
_symmetry.space_group_name_H-M   'P 1'
#
loop_
_entity.id
_entity.type
_entity.pdbx_description
1 polymer ?
#
loop_
_entity_poly.entity_id
_entity_poly.type
_entity_poly.pdbx_seq_one_letter_code
_entity_poly.pdbx_strand_id
1 'polypeptide(L)'
;MDQEDDSSFSALEVQVDSSHLPLVKGADEEQVFQFYWLDAYEDPYSQPGVVFLFGKVWIESAETHVSCCVMVKNIERSLCFLPREMKVDINTGKESGTPVTMKDVYDEFDEKIAAKYKIMKFKSKAEMPQLPQDLKGETFSHVFGTNTSSLELFLMNRKIKGPCWLEVKNPQLLNQPISWCKVEAMVLKPDLVNVIKDVGPPPVVVMSLSMKTMQNAKTHENE
;
A
#
# COMPACT_ATOMS: atom_id res chain seq x y z
N MET A 1 -33.62 -26.83 -37.36
CA MET A 1 -32.32 -26.85 -36.67
C MET A 1 -32.00 -25.42 -36.40
N ASP A 2 -31.94 -25.07 -35.11
CA ASP A 2 -31.25 -23.92 -34.51
C ASP A 2 -31.91 -23.77 -33.12
N GLN A 3 -31.33 -24.49 -32.17
CA GLN A 3 -31.74 -24.49 -30.77
C GLN A 3 -30.83 -23.47 -30.10
N GLU A 4 -31.36 -22.29 -29.81
CA GLU A 4 -30.68 -21.28 -28.99
C GLU A 4 -30.56 -21.83 -27.58
N ASP A 5 -29.33 -22.11 -27.18
CA ASP A 5 -28.97 -22.58 -25.85
C ASP A 5 -28.93 -21.34 -24.93
N ASP A 6 -30.10 -21.01 -24.39
CA ASP A 6 -30.31 -19.91 -23.45
C ASP A 6 -29.75 -20.33 -22.07
N SER A 7 -28.42 -20.51 -22.01
CA SER A 7 -27.72 -20.79 -20.76
C SER A 7 -27.66 -19.50 -19.94
N SER A 8 -28.70 -19.27 -19.13
CA SER A 8 -28.69 -18.24 -18.10
C SER A 8 -27.46 -18.44 -17.22
N PHE A 9 -26.48 -17.54 -17.32
CA PHE A 9 -25.31 -17.52 -16.47
C PHE A 9 -25.75 -17.01 -15.09
N SER A 10 -26.36 -17.89 -14.28
CA SER A 10 -26.59 -17.57 -12.88
C SER A 10 -25.22 -17.63 -12.20
N ALA A 11 -24.58 -16.47 -12.04
CA ALA A 11 -23.46 -16.35 -11.13
C ALA A 11 -24.00 -16.75 -9.75
N LEU A 12 -23.68 -17.98 -9.29
CA LEU A 12 -24.01 -18.43 -7.95
C LEU A 12 -23.48 -17.37 -6.99
N GLU A 13 -24.38 -16.73 -6.23
CA GLU A 13 -23.98 -15.80 -5.20
C GLU A 13 -23.24 -16.58 -4.12
N VAL A 14 -21.92 -16.62 -4.22
CA VAL A 14 -21.07 -17.19 -3.18
C VAL A 14 -21.23 -16.32 -1.94
N GLN A 15 -21.94 -16.84 -0.94
CA GLN A 15 -22.03 -16.25 0.38
C GLN A 15 -20.77 -16.61 1.17
N VAL A 16 -20.08 -15.58 1.65
CA VAL A 16 -18.89 -15.71 2.48
C VAL A 16 -19.25 -15.21 3.87
N ASP A 17 -18.91 -15.98 4.90
CA ASP A 17 -19.02 -15.53 6.28
C ASP A 17 -17.96 -14.43 6.54
N SER A 18 -18.43 -13.20 6.75
CA SER A 18 -17.56 -12.05 7.02
C SER A 18 -17.05 -11.97 8.46
N SER A 19 -17.54 -12.84 9.35
CA SER A 19 -17.11 -12.88 10.75
C SER A 19 -15.78 -13.60 10.97
N HIS A 20 -15.32 -14.36 9.97
CA HIS A 20 -14.10 -15.16 10.03
C HIS A 20 -13.26 -14.99 8.76
N LEU A 21 -11.93 -14.94 8.93
CA LEU A 21 -10.99 -14.93 7.81
C LEU A 21 -10.71 -16.36 7.34
N PRO A 22 -10.58 -16.61 6.02
CA PRO A 22 -10.15 -17.90 5.49
C PRO A 22 -8.64 -18.06 5.72
N LEU A 23 -8.27 -18.51 6.92
CA LEU A 23 -6.88 -18.71 7.33
C LEU A 23 -6.40 -20.12 6.97
N VAL A 24 -5.16 -20.21 6.50
CA VAL A 24 -4.46 -21.48 6.22
C VAL A 24 -3.22 -21.60 7.09
N LYS A 25 -2.63 -22.80 7.17
CA LYS A 25 -1.35 -23.00 7.85
C LYS A 25 -0.21 -22.54 6.94
N GLY A 26 0.55 -21.54 7.40
CA GLY A 26 1.74 -21.04 6.71
C GLY A 26 2.94 -21.98 6.88
N ALA A 27 4.07 -21.59 6.30
CA ALA A 27 5.32 -22.37 6.37
C ALA A 27 5.83 -22.58 7.81
N ASP A 28 5.54 -21.62 8.70
CA ASP A 28 5.96 -21.64 10.11
C ASP A 28 4.89 -22.26 11.04
N GLU A 29 3.92 -22.99 10.49
CA GLU A 29 2.73 -23.53 11.19
C GLU A 29 1.79 -22.48 11.82
N GLU A 30 2.06 -21.20 11.61
CA GLU A 30 1.19 -20.10 12.02
C GLU A 30 -0.07 -20.00 11.14
N GLN A 31 -1.16 -19.49 11.70
CA GLN A 31 -2.36 -19.15 10.92
C GLN A 31 -2.12 -17.87 10.12
N VAL A 32 -2.27 -17.96 8.80
CA VAL A 32 -1.99 -16.87 7.87
C VAL A 32 -3.12 -16.72 6.86
N PHE A 33 -3.30 -15.51 6.36
CA PHE A 33 -4.23 -15.23 5.26
C PHE A 33 -3.44 -15.21 3.95
N GLN A 34 -3.81 -16.05 3.00
CA GLN A 34 -3.14 -16.14 1.69
C GLN A 34 -4.06 -15.65 0.58
N PHE A 35 -3.55 -14.77 -0.26
CA PHE A 35 -4.32 -14.24 -1.39
C PHE A 35 -3.41 -13.88 -2.57
N TYR A 36 -3.97 -13.86 -3.76
CA TYR A 36 -3.27 -13.43 -4.97
C TYR A 36 -3.61 -11.97 -5.26
N TRP A 37 -2.63 -11.07 -5.15
CA TRP A 37 -2.86 -9.64 -5.41
C TRP A 37 -2.81 -9.33 -6.91
N LEU A 38 -3.61 -8.38 -7.35
CA LEU A 38 -3.78 -7.97 -8.74
C LEU A 38 -3.58 -6.48 -8.92
N ASP A 39 -4.18 -5.68 -8.03
CA ASP A 39 -4.16 -4.22 -8.11
C ASP A 39 -3.92 -3.61 -6.73
N ALA A 40 -3.48 -2.36 -6.70
CA ALA A 40 -3.21 -1.64 -5.47
C ALA A 40 -3.63 -0.18 -5.57
N TYR A 41 -4.05 0.38 -4.45
CA TYR A 41 -4.49 1.76 -4.32
C TYR A 41 -3.89 2.40 -3.06
N GLU A 42 -3.49 3.65 -3.15
CA GLU A 42 -3.12 4.48 -2.00
C GLU A 42 -3.86 5.83 -2.08
N ASP A 43 -4.24 6.37 -0.92
CA ASP A 43 -4.74 7.74 -0.79
C ASP A 43 -3.76 8.52 0.11
N PRO A 44 -2.75 9.19 -0.47
CA PRO A 44 -1.73 9.91 0.30
C PRO A 44 -2.28 11.09 1.10
N TYR A 45 -3.45 11.61 0.75
CA TYR A 45 -4.02 12.81 1.36
C TYR A 45 -4.93 12.48 2.53
N SER A 46 -5.85 11.54 2.35
CA SER A 46 -6.81 11.18 3.39
C SER A 46 -6.30 10.08 4.33
N GLN A 47 -5.44 9.18 3.83
CA GLN A 47 -4.96 8.00 4.56
C GLN A 47 -3.45 7.73 4.31
N PRO A 48 -2.55 8.66 4.67
CA PRO A 48 -1.12 8.48 4.47
C PRO A 48 -0.58 7.25 5.22
N GLY A 49 0.34 6.52 4.59
CA GLY A 49 0.94 5.31 5.17
C GLY A 49 0.03 4.09 5.15
N VAL A 50 -1.05 4.13 4.34
CA VAL A 50 -1.97 3.03 4.11
C VAL A 50 -1.98 2.67 2.62
N VAL A 51 -1.90 1.37 2.33
CA VAL A 51 -2.04 0.81 0.98
C VAL A 51 -3.13 -0.25 0.98
N PHE A 52 -4.02 -0.20 0.00
CA PHE A 52 -5.05 -1.19 -0.24
C PHE A 52 -4.59 -2.12 -1.36
N LEU A 53 -4.62 -3.43 -1.11
CA LEU A 53 -4.32 -4.45 -2.11
C LEU A 53 -5.62 -5.17 -2.49
N PHE A 54 -5.88 -5.31 -3.78
CA PHE A 54 -7.04 -6.01 -4.31
C PHE A 54 -6.61 -7.29 -4.99
N GLY A 55 -7.38 -8.36 -4.79
CA GLY A 55 -6.96 -9.66 -5.25
C GLY A 55 -8.02 -10.74 -5.17
N LYS A 56 -7.54 -11.98 -5.20
CA LYS A 56 -8.34 -13.19 -5.13
C LYS A 56 -7.94 -14.03 -3.92
N VAL A 57 -8.92 -14.58 -3.24
CA VAL A 57 -8.73 -15.56 -2.16
C VAL A 57 -9.56 -16.80 -2.43
N TRP A 58 -9.01 -17.97 -2.11
CA TRP A 58 -9.70 -19.25 -2.20
C TRP A 58 -10.63 -19.44 -1.01
N ILE A 59 -11.88 -19.82 -1.27
CA ILE A 59 -12.86 -20.16 -0.24
C ILE A 59 -13.19 -21.65 -0.36
N GLU A 60 -12.76 -22.43 0.63
CA GLU A 60 -12.92 -23.89 0.63
C GLU A 60 -14.40 -24.30 0.65
N SER A 61 -15.24 -23.62 1.44
CA SER A 61 -16.67 -23.92 1.55
C SER A 61 -17.46 -23.73 0.25
N ALA A 62 -16.93 -22.93 -0.68
CA ALA A 62 -17.57 -22.61 -1.95
C ALA A 62 -16.76 -23.11 -3.17
N GLU A 63 -15.62 -23.78 -2.93
CA GLU A 63 -14.68 -24.28 -3.93
C GLU A 63 -14.35 -23.27 -5.05
N THR A 64 -14.18 -21.99 -4.70
CA THR A 64 -13.98 -20.94 -5.70
C THR A 64 -13.19 -19.73 -5.18
N HIS A 65 -12.66 -18.94 -6.12
CA HIS A 65 -11.93 -17.71 -5.84
C HIS A 65 -12.86 -16.50 -5.83
N VAL A 66 -12.91 -15.80 -4.70
CA VAL A 66 -13.66 -14.56 -4.52
C VAL A 66 -12.74 -13.34 -4.49
N SER A 67 -13.28 -12.15 -4.68
CA SER A 67 -12.53 -10.90 -4.52
C SER A 67 -12.18 -10.67 -3.05
N CYS A 68 -10.98 -10.17 -2.79
CA CYS A 68 -10.57 -9.72 -1.47
C CYS A 68 -9.86 -8.36 -1.50
N CYS A 69 -9.99 -7.62 -0.40
CA CYS A 69 -9.25 -6.39 -0.13
C CYS A 69 -8.39 -6.56 1.13
N VAL A 70 -7.11 -6.23 1.03
CA VAL A 70 -6.19 -6.24 2.18
C VAL A 70 -5.67 -4.82 2.41
N MET A 71 -5.98 -4.28 3.59
CA MET A 71 -5.51 -2.97 4.04
C MET A 71 -4.19 -3.13 4.80
N VAL A 72 -3.10 -2.57 4.26
CA VAL A 72 -1.78 -2.53 4.90
C VAL A 72 -1.58 -1.17 5.55
N LYS A 73 -1.44 -1.13 6.88
CA LYS A 73 -1.24 0.10 7.65
C LYS A 73 0.21 0.30 8.10
N ASN A 74 0.49 1.52 8.57
CA ASN A 74 1.74 1.93 9.21
C ASN A 74 2.97 1.71 8.33
N ILE A 75 2.85 2.05 7.04
CA ILE A 75 3.99 2.16 6.14
C ILE A 75 4.72 3.47 6.48
N GLU A 76 5.88 3.34 7.12
CA GLU A 76 6.70 4.46 7.57
C GLU A 76 7.42 5.11 6.38
N ARG A 77 7.60 6.44 6.36
CA ARG A 77 8.46 7.08 5.33
C ARG A 77 9.92 6.80 5.61
N SER A 78 10.69 6.54 4.54
CA SER A 78 12.14 6.37 4.61
C SER A 78 12.85 7.57 4.01
N LEU A 79 13.55 8.33 4.85
CA LEU A 79 14.34 9.50 4.45
C LEU A 79 15.83 9.19 4.54
N CYS A 80 16.59 9.53 3.51
CA CYS A 80 18.04 9.37 3.49
C CYS A 80 18.70 10.74 3.38
N PHE A 81 19.45 11.12 4.41
CA PHE A 81 20.23 12.36 4.43
C PHE A 81 21.63 12.07 3.91
N LEU A 82 22.12 12.85 2.95
CA LEU A 82 23.48 12.76 2.44
C LEU A 82 24.39 13.69 3.25
N PRO A 83 25.25 13.17 4.15
CA PRO A 83 26.15 14.00 4.95
C PRO A 83 27.12 14.77 4.06
N ARG A 84 27.50 15.97 4.49
CA ARG A 84 28.61 16.73 3.91
C ARG A 84 29.93 16.19 4.45
N GLU A 85 31.03 16.49 3.79
CA GLU A 85 32.36 16.24 4.34
C GLU A 85 32.69 17.23 5.47
N MET A 86 32.37 18.51 5.24
CA MET A 86 32.59 19.61 6.18
C MET A 86 31.30 20.37 6.45
N LYS A 87 31.15 20.89 7.67
CA LYS A 87 29.99 21.69 8.07
C LYS A 87 29.98 23.01 7.32
N VAL A 88 28.81 23.41 6.84
CA VAL A 88 28.60 24.66 6.10
C VAL A 88 27.63 25.55 6.88
N ASP A 89 27.92 26.84 6.95
CA ASP A 89 26.94 27.82 7.45
C ASP A 89 25.94 28.14 6.34
N ILE A 90 24.66 27.85 6.56
CA ILE A 90 23.59 28.04 5.58
C ILE A 90 23.42 29.52 5.18
N ASN A 91 23.71 30.46 6.09
CA ASN A 91 23.53 31.90 5.82
C ASN A 91 24.65 32.45 4.95
N THR A 92 25.89 32.00 5.16
CA THR A 92 27.08 32.52 4.47
C THR A 92 27.54 31.64 3.32
N GLY A 93 27.08 30.38 3.26
CA GLY A 93 27.48 29.38 2.27
C GLY A 93 28.93 28.92 2.40
N LYS A 94 29.63 29.28 3.48
CA LYS A 94 31.05 28.97 3.68
C LYS A 94 31.25 27.75 4.56
N GLU A 95 32.29 26.98 4.26
CA GLU A 95 32.72 25.85 5.06
C GLU A 95 33.36 26.32 6.37
N SER A 96 32.96 25.70 7.48
CA SER A 96 33.47 25.99 8.82
C SER A 96 34.79 25.27 9.12
N GLY A 97 35.25 24.37 8.25
CA GLY A 97 36.44 23.53 8.46
C GLY A 97 36.26 22.44 9.52
N THR A 98 35.04 22.26 10.05
CA THR A 98 34.71 21.19 10.99
C THR A 98 34.17 19.97 10.23
N PRO A 99 34.75 18.77 10.39
CA PRO A 99 34.25 17.58 9.72
C PRO A 99 32.90 17.15 10.29
N VAL A 100 32.00 16.70 9.43
CA VAL A 100 30.67 16.23 9.84
C VAL A 100 30.71 14.76 10.23
N THR A 101 30.13 14.43 11.37
CA THR A 101 29.86 13.06 11.80
C THR A 101 28.36 12.74 11.66
N MET A 102 28.01 11.44 11.68
CA MET A 102 26.60 11.03 11.67
C MET A 102 25.83 11.52 12.91
N LYS A 103 26.54 11.78 14.02
CA LYS A 103 25.94 12.38 15.21
C LYS A 103 25.50 13.81 14.91
N ASP A 104 26.33 14.60 14.23
CA ASP A 104 26.00 15.98 13.88
C ASP A 104 24.77 16.06 12.97
N VAL A 105 24.65 15.12 12.01
CA VAL A 105 23.46 15.01 11.14
C VAL A 105 22.21 14.66 11.94
N TYR A 106 22.33 13.72 12.89
CA TYR A 106 21.23 13.34 13.76
C TYR A 106 20.78 14.51 14.65
N ASP A 107 21.73 15.19 15.29
CA ASP A 107 21.47 16.31 16.19
C ASP A 107 20.84 17.48 15.40
N GLU A 108 21.34 17.79 14.19
CA GLU A 108 20.70 18.79 13.32
C GLU A 108 19.26 18.41 12.95
N PHE A 109 19.02 17.14 12.62
CA PHE A 109 17.68 16.67 12.29
C PHE A 109 16.74 16.77 13.50
N ASP A 110 17.11 16.23 14.65
CA ASP A 110 16.26 16.16 15.85
C ASP A 110 15.97 17.57 16.41
N GLU A 111 16.97 18.45 16.44
CA GLU A 111 16.84 19.78 17.07
C GLU A 111 16.26 20.84 16.13
N LYS A 112 16.68 20.87 14.85
CA LYS A 112 16.31 21.94 13.91
C LYS A 112 15.20 21.51 12.96
N ILE A 113 15.38 20.39 12.26
CA ILE A 113 14.47 19.98 11.18
C ILE A 113 13.17 19.42 11.76
N ALA A 114 13.25 18.45 12.67
CA ALA A 114 12.10 17.81 13.25
C ALA A 114 11.22 18.79 14.03
N ALA A 115 11.82 19.71 14.79
CA ALA A 115 11.10 20.79 15.46
C ALA A 115 10.40 21.74 14.46
N LYS A 116 11.11 22.19 13.42
CA LYS A 116 10.56 23.10 12.39
C LYS A 116 9.39 22.50 11.62
N TYR A 117 9.50 21.23 11.25
CA TYR A 117 8.48 20.51 10.49
C TYR A 117 7.54 19.70 11.39
N LYS A 118 7.57 19.89 12.71
CA LYS A 118 6.71 19.19 13.68
C LYS A 118 6.71 17.66 13.51
N ILE A 119 7.87 17.09 13.15
CA ILE A 119 8.07 15.65 13.04
C ILE A 119 8.20 15.13 14.48
N MET A 120 7.15 14.47 14.97
CA MET A 120 7.15 13.95 16.33
C MET A 120 7.99 12.67 16.41
N LYS A 121 8.85 12.59 17.45
CA LYS A 121 9.71 11.43 17.75
C LYS A 121 8.93 10.15 18.08
N PHE A 122 7.64 10.28 18.37
CA PHE A 122 6.77 9.19 18.83
C PHE A 122 5.90 8.64 17.69
N LYS A 123 6.02 7.33 17.45
CA LYS A 123 5.37 6.53 16.39
C LYS A 123 3.85 6.36 16.57
N SER A 124 3.12 7.38 17.02
CA SER A 124 1.66 7.27 17.17
C SER A 124 0.93 8.32 16.35
N LYS A 125 0.42 7.86 15.20
CA LYS A 125 -0.59 8.48 14.33
C LYS A 125 -0.19 9.67 13.46
N ALA A 126 -0.43 9.42 12.17
CA ALA A 126 -1.01 10.27 11.11
C ALA A 126 -0.53 11.72 11.01
N GLU A 127 0.02 12.02 9.82
CA GLU A 127 0.34 13.36 9.30
C GLU A 127 1.66 13.96 9.79
N MET A 128 2.78 13.28 9.51
CA MET A 128 4.04 14.01 9.37
C MET A 128 3.97 14.83 8.07
N PRO A 129 4.25 16.15 8.09
CA PRO A 129 4.33 16.91 6.87
C PRO A 129 5.52 16.44 6.03
N GLN A 130 5.37 16.55 4.72
CA GLN A 130 6.42 16.18 3.78
C GLN A 130 7.56 17.21 3.84
N LEU A 131 8.80 16.75 3.92
CA LEU A 131 9.96 17.64 3.84
C LEU A 131 10.12 18.18 2.40
N PRO A 132 10.56 19.43 2.21
CA PRO A 132 10.91 19.94 0.88
C PRO A 132 11.98 19.09 0.21
N GLN A 133 11.86 18.86 -1.09
CA GLN A 133 12.80 18.03 -1.85
C GLN A 133 14.19 18.68 -2.00
N ASP A 134 14.23 20.01 -1.98
CA ASP A 134 15.42 20.84 -2.05
C ASP A 134 15.97 21.21 -0.66
N LEU A 135 15.49 20.56 0.41
CA LEU A 135 15.95 20.80 1.77
C LEU A 135 17.46 20.52 1.88
N LYS A 136 18.18 21.49 2.43
CA LYS A 136 19.61 21.40 2.75
C LYS A 136 19.85 21.84 4.17
N GLY A 137 20.89 21.26 4.79
CA GLY A 137 21.32 21.59 6.14
C GLY A 137 22.77 22.03 6.20
N GLU A 138 23.20 22.34 7.42
CA GLU A 138 24.59 22.63 7.75
C GLU A 138 25.46 21.38 7.62
N THR A 139 24.90 20.22 7.98
CA THR A 139 25.59 18.92 8.04
C THR A 139 25.24 18.00 6.87
N PHE A 140 24.11 18.22 6.19
CA PHE A 140 23.70 17.41 5.03
C PHE A 140 23.54 18.26 3.76
N SER A 141 23.92 17.69 2.62
CA SER A 141 23.91 18.37 1.32
C SER A 141 22.63 18.15 0.52
N HIS A 142 21.96 17.02 0.75
CA HIS A 142 20.73 16.62 0.07
C HIS A 142 19.91 15.69 0.95
N VAL A 143 18.59 15.65 0.72
CA VAL A 143 17.67 14.65 1.31
C VAL A 143 17.03 13.86 0.18
N PHE A 144 16.99 12.54 0.30
CA PHE A 144 16.32 11.62 -0.61
C PHE A 144 15.11 10.99 0.07
N GLY A 145 14.15 10.51 -0.73
CA GLY A 145 12.95 9.83 -0.24
C GLY A 145 11.87 10.76 0.30
N THR A 146 11.98 12.07 0.09
CA THR A 146 11.00 13.04 0.62
C THR A 146 9.61 12.85 0.03
N ASN A 147 9.51 12.40 -1.22
CA ASN A 147 8.26 12.21 -1.96
C ASN A 147 7.99 10.75 -2.36
N THR A 148 8.72 9.79 -1.80
CA THR A 148 8.48 8.36 -2.06
C THR A 148 7.10 7.97 -1.53
N SER A 149 6.32 7.30 -2.37
CA SER A 149 4.95 6.92 -2.05
C SER A 149 4.89 5.70 -1.11
N SER A 150 3.75 5.51 -0.43
CA SER A 150 3.61 4.37 0.49
C SER A 150 3.55 3.07 -0.28
N LEU A 151 2.88 3.08 -1.44
CA LEU A 151 2.82 1.96 -2.37
C LEU A 151 4.22 1.57 -2.88
N GLU A 152 5.00 2.54 -3.37
CA GLU A 152 6.36 2.28 -3.85
C GLU A 152 7.22 1.64 -2.76
N LEU A 153 7.24 2.25 -1.57
CA LEU A 153 8.05 1.78 -0.45
C LEU A 153 7.63 0.37 0.00
N PHE A 154 6.32 0.09 0.03
CA PHE A 154 5.80 -1.23 0.36
C PHE A 154 6.23 -2.28 -0.66
N LEU A 155 6.01 -2.03 -1.96
CA LEU A 155 6.36 -2.99 -3.01
C LEU A 155 7.88 -3.28 -3.03
N MET A 156 8.71 -2.24 -2.88
CA MET A 156 10.16 -2.37 -2.88
C MET A 156 10.68 -3.10 -1.64
N ASN A 157 10.24 -2.72 -0.45
CA ASN A 157 10.70 -3.35 0.81
C ASN A 157 10.28 -4.81 0.91
N ARG A 158 9.08 -5.15 0.41
CA ARG A 158 8.56 -6.53 0.43
C ARG A 158 8.95 -7.34 -0.81
N LYS A 159 9.71 -6.75 -1.74
CA LYS A 159 10.19 -7.37 -2.99
C LYS A 159 9.06 -7.92 -3.86
N ILE A 160 7.93 -7.23 -3.90
CA ILE A 160 6.75 -7.58 -4.68
C ILE A 160 6.97 -7.09 -6.13
N LYS A 161 6.91 -8.01 -7.10
CA LYS A 161 7.28 -7.74 -8.51
C LYS A 161 6.12 -8.05 -9.45
N GLY A 162 5.03 -7.31 -9.30
CA GLY A 162 3.77 -7.56 -10.01
C GLY A 162 2.90 -8.63 -9.34
N PRO A 163 1.77 -9.01 -9.97
CA PRO A 163 0.80 -9.93 -9.40
C PRO A 163 1.42 -11.26 -8.96
N CYS A 164 1.16 -11.65 -7.71
CA CYS A 164 1.66 -12.90 -7.13
C CYS A 164 0.85 -13.30 -5.88
N TRP A 165 1.13 -14.47 -5.33
CA TRP A 165 0.59 -14.88 -4.04
C TRP A 165 1.31 -14.15 -2.89
N LEU A 166 0.53 -13.63 -1.96
CA LEU A 166 0.98 -12.99 -0.74
C LEU A 166 0.44 -13.73 0.48
N GLU A 167 1.31 -13.91 1.47
CA GLU A 167 0.98 -14.36 2.81
C GLU A 167 0.88 -13.16 3.74
N VAL A 168 -0.19 -13.08 4.52
CA VAL A 168 -0.40 -12.05 5.53
C VAL A 168 -0.45 -12.71 6.91
N LYS A 169 0.54 -12.40 7.74
CA LYS A 169 0.63 -12.86 9.12
C LYS A 169 -0.17 -11.95 10.06
N ASN A 170 -0.74 -12.53 11.11
CA ASN A 170 -1.57 -11.84 12.11
C ASN A 170 -2.66 -10.91 11.50
N PRO A 171 -3.43 -11.38 10.50
CA PRO A 171 -4.44 -10.56 9.88
C PRO A 171 -5.54 -10.21 10.89
N GLN A 172 -6.08 -9.01 10.77
CA GLN A 172 -7.13 -8.47 11.63
C GLN A 172 -8.41 -8.30 10.81
N LEU A 173 -9.56 -8.56 11.46
CA LEU A 173 -10.85 -8.21 10.91
C LEU A 173 -11.03 -6.68 10.94
N LEU A 174 -11.81 -6.18 10.00
CA LEU A 174 -12.21 -4.78 9.94
C LEU A 174 -13.58 -4.61 10.61
N ASN A 175 -13.74 -3.53 11.36
CA ASN A 175 -15.01 -3.23 12.04
C ASN A 175 -16.08 -2.69 11.09
N GLN A 176 -15.66 -2.09 9.98
CA GLN A 176 -16.54 -1.53 8.94
C GLN A 176 -15.99 -1.91 7.57
N PRO A 177 -16.86 -2.24 6.60
CA PRO A 177 -16.43 -2.52 5.24
C PRO A 177 -15.70 -1.34 4.62
N ILE A 178 -14.58 -1.62 3.95
CA ILE A 178 -13.74 -0.60 3.28
C ILE A 178 -13.78 -0.72 1.76
N SER A 179 -14.35 -1.79 1.23
CA SER A 179 -14.37 -2.14 -0.18
C SER A 179 -15.67 -2.85 -0.54
N TRP A 180 -15.82 -3.13 -1.84
CA TRP A 180 -16.90 -3.97 -2.37
C TRP A 180 -16.45 -5.42 -2.60
N CYS A 181 -15.33 -5.82 -1.99
CA CYS A 181 -14.83 -7.19 -2.07
C CYS A 181 -15.62 -8.12 -1.14
N LYS A 182 -15.63 -9.42 -1.46
CA LYS A 182 -16.30 -10.42 -0.62
C LYS A 182 -15.58 -10.69 0.70
N VAL A 183 -14.25 -10.55 0.72
CA VAL A 183 -13.41 -10.75 1.92
C VAL A 183 -12.57 -9.51 2.15
N GLU A 184 -12.45 -9.10 3.41
CA GLU A 184 -11.59 -7.98 3.79
C GLU A 184 -10.71 -8.35 4.96
N ALA A 185 -9.44 -7.98 4.89
CA ALA A 185 -8.48 -8.17 5.97
C ALA A 185 -7.64 -6.91 6.16
N MET A 186 -7.09 -6.76 7.36
CA MET A 186 -6.18 -5.66 7.69
C MET A 186 -4.92 -6.18 8.34
N VAL A 187 -3.79 -5.56 8.01
CA VAL A 187 -2.50 -5.88 8.63
C VAL A 187 -1.84 -4.60 9.12
N LEU A 188 -1.37 -4.64 10.37
CA LEU A 188 -0.85 -3.45 11.05
C LEU A 188 0.56 -3.05 10.61
N LYS A 189 1.34 -3.95 10.02
CA LYS A 189 2.72 -3.67 9.62
C LYS A 189 2.99 -4.27 8.24
N PRO A 190 3.70 -3.55 7.36
CA PRO A 190 4.06 -4.09 6.04
C PRO A 190 4.96 -5.33 6.15
N ASP A 191 5.72 -5.46 7.24
CA ASP A 191 6.65 -6.59 7.43
C ASP A 191 5.99 -7.96 7.63
N LEU A 192 4.68 -7.95 7.91
CA LEU A 192 3.88 -9.15 8.06
C LEU A 192 3.34 -9.67 6.71
N VAL A 193 3.63 -8.99 5.60
CA VAL A 193 3.24 -9.42 4.25
C VAL A 193 4.46 -10.03 3.54
N ASN A 194 4.36 -11.28 3.12
CA ASN A 194 5.44 -12.02 2.45
C ASN A 194 4.99 -12.55 1.09
N VAL A 195 5.92 -12.62 0.13
CA VAL A 195 5.65 -13.23 -1.18
C VAL A 195 5.75 -14.75 -1.05
N ILE A 196 4.69 -15.45 -1.45
CA ILE A 196 4.69 -16.90 -1.61
C ILE A 196 5.11 -17.22 -3.04
N LYS A 197 5.94 -18.26 -3.17
CA LYS A 197 6.35 -18.83 -4.45
C LYS A 197 5.74 -20.23 -4.57
N ASP A 198 5.72 -20.76 -5.79
CA ASP A 198 5.34 -22.16 -6.06
C ASP A 198 3.83 -22.48 -5.99
N VAL A 199 2.97 -21.45 -6.04
CA VAL A 199 1.52 -21.60 -6.26
C VAL A 199 1.14 -20.98 -7.59
N GLY A 200 0.40 -21.72 -8.42
CA GLY A 200 -0.09 -21.22 -9.72
C GLY A 200 -1.06 -20.05 -9.57
N PRO A 201 -1.11 -19.11 -10.53
CA PRO A 201 -2.03 -17.98 -10.45
C PRO A 201 -3.50 -18.44 -10.56
N PRO A 202 -4.43 -17.81 -9.82
CA PRO A 202 -5.84 -18.17 -9.91
C PRO A 202 -6.49 -17.63 -11.19
N PRO A 203 -7.60 -18.24 -11.66
CA PRO A 203 -8.42 -17.65 -12.72
C PRO A 203 -8.93 -16.25 -12.34
N VAL A 204 -8.97 -15.36 -13.33
CA VAL A 204 -9.48 -13.99 -13.17
C VAL A 204 -10.87 -13.85 -13.80
N VAL A 205 -11.69 -12.98 -13.23
CA VAL A 205 -13.02 -12.66 -13.78
C VAL A 205 -12.84 -11.52 -14.77
N VAL A 206 -13.20 -11.76 -16.04
CA VAL A 206 -13.06 -10.80 -17.13
C VAL A 206 -14.45 -10.34 -17.56
N MET A 207 -14.62 -9.03 -17.74
CA MET A 207 -15.83 -8.42 -18.29
C MET A 207 -15.47 -7.61 -19.54
N SER A 208 -16.20 -7.84 -20.64
CA SER A 208 -16.13 -7.02 -21.84
C SER A 208 -17.44 -6.26 -22.00
N LEU A 209 -17.37 -4.93 -22.13
CA LEU A 209 -18.54 -4.06 -22.22
C LEU A 209 -18.42 -3.17 -23.45
N SER A 210 -19.50 -3.07 -24.24
CA SER A 210 -19.63 -2.17 -25.38
C SER A 210 -20.86 -1.29 -25.17
N MET A 211 -20.67 0.03 -25.20
CA MET A 211 -21.72 1.02 -24.97
C MET A 211 -21.86 1.96 -26.18
N LYS A 212 -23.09 2.33 -26.51
CA LYS A 212 -23.41 3.36 -27.49
C LYS A 212 -24.30 4.39 -26.82
N THR A 213 -23.99 5.66 -27.04
CA THR A 213 -24.79 6.77 -26.53
C THR A 213 -25.33 7.64 -27.68
N MET A 214 -26.45 8.32 -27.46
CA MET A 214 -27.07 9.29 -28.36
C MET A 214 -27.36 10.59 -27.61
N GLN A 215 -27.08 11.72 -28.24
CA GLN A 215 -27.35 13.02 -27.62
C GLN A 215 -28.84 13.35 -27.64
N ASN A 216 -29.40 13.65 -26.48
CA ASN A 216 -30.76 14.15 -26.33
C ASN A 216 -30.85 15.59 -26.87
N ALA A 217 -31.74 15.82 -27.84
CA ALA A 217 -31.84 17.11 -28.52
C ALA A 217 -32.37 18.27 -27.65
N LYS A 218 -32.97 18.00 -26.48
CA LYS A 218 -33.56 19.00 -25.59
C LYS A 218 -32.67 19.30 -24.38
N THR A 219 -32.10 18.25 -23.78
CA THR A 219 -31.25 18.39 -22.59
C THR A 219 -29.77 18.51 -22.95
N HIS A 220 -29.39 18.17 -24.19
CA HIS A 220 -28.01 18.08 -24.67
C HIS A 220 -27.14 17.06 -23.92
N GLU A 221 -27.75 16.20 -23.12
CA GLU A 221 -27.10 15.09 -22.42
C GLU A 221 -26.91 13.88 -23.35
N ASN A 222 -25.94 13.03 -23.06
CA ASN A 222 -25.75 11.76 -23.77
C ASN A 222 -26.49 10.66 -23.02
N GLU A 223 -27.42 9.99 -23.71
CA GLU A 223 -28.17 8.82 -23.23
C GLU A 223 -27.59 7.53 -23.82
#